data_AF-A0A938A0E4-F1
#
_entry.id   AF-A0A938A0E4-F1
#
_cell.length_a   1.000
_cell.length_b   1.000
_cell.length_c   1.000
_cell.angle_alpha   90.00
_cell.angle_beta   90.00
_cell.angle_gamma   90.00
#
_symmetry.space_group_name_H-M   'P 1'
#
loop_
_entity.id
_entity.type
_entity.pdbx_description
1 polymer ?
#
loop_
_entity_poly.entity_id
_entity_poly.type
_entity_poly.pdbx_seq_one_letter_code
_entity_poly.pdbx_strand_id
1 'polypeptide(L)' 'MASIMSTLNQSMTVRSSSDRPTLVLQFLRRPRTQREIRRMLGMSPSGTLHLLRRMERRGLIISAERVEHTRIWERVDTA' A
#
# COMPACT_ATOMS: atom_id res chain seq x y z
N MET A 1 -28.22 22.38 -1.21
CA MET A 1 -28.08 20.92 -1.41
C MET A 1 -26.73 20.59 -2.03
N ALA A 2 -25.66 20.76 -1.24
CA ALA A 2 -24.30 20.23 -1.43
C ALA A 2 -23.55 20.76 -0.19
N SER A 3 -22.86 20.02 0.65
CA SER A 3 -22.28 18.71 0.50
C SER A 3 -22.10 18.12 1.90
N ILE A 4 -23.11 17.40 2.38
CA ILE A 4 -23.00 16.52 3.57
C ILE A 4 -22.03 15.35 3.31
N MET A 5 -21.53 15.20 2.06
CA MET A 5 -20.49 14.25 1.68
C MET A 5 -19.05 14.78 1.87
N SER A 6 -18.85 16.00 2.36
CA SER A 6 -17.50 16.54 2.63
C SER A 6 -16.98 16.23 4.04
N THR A 7 -17.83 15.72 4.95
CA THR A 7 -17.56 15.72 6.40
C THR A 7 -17.09 14.37 6.97
N LEU A 8 -16.89 13.34 6.14
CA LEU A 8 -16.75 11.96 6.65
C LEU A 8 -15.49 11.17 6.29
N ASN A 9 -14.43 11.75 5.69
CA ASN A 9 -13.23 10.91 5.50
C ASN A 9 -11.86 11.59 5.52
N GLN A 10 -11.79 12.91 5.71
CA GLN A 10 -10.50 13.57 5.97
C GLN A 10 -10.09 13.47 7.45
N SER A 11 -11.02 13.14 8.36
CA SER A 11 -10.85 13.25 9.82
C SER A 11 -10.39 11.98 10.54
N MET A 12 -10.19 10.85 9.86
CA MET A 12 -9.43 9.72 10.42
C MET A 12 -8.02 9.71 9.82
N THR A 13 -7.25 10.70 10.26
CA THR A 13 -5.86 10.59 10.67
C THR A 13 -4.92 9.81 9.74
N VAL A 14 -3.83 10.47 9.39
CA VAL A 14 -2.51 9.83 9.23
C VAL A 14 -2.19 9.11 10.55
N ARG A 15 -2.87 7.98 10.75
CA ARG A 15 -2.75 7.07 11.87
C ARG A 15 -1.35 6.51 11.69
N SER A 16 -0.45 6.90 12.59
CA SER A 16 0.97 6.58 12.76
C SER A 16 1.75 6.00 11.56
N SER A 17 3.06 6.30 11.45
CA SER A 17 3.95 5.56 10.54
C SER A 17 3.84 4.03 10.69
N SER A 18 3.37 3.55 11.85
CA SER A 18 3.04 2.17 12.19
C SER A 18 1.83 1.55 11.46
N ASP A 19 0.87 2.31 10.91
CA ASP A 19 -0.34 1.75 10.28
C ASP A 19 -0.20 1.52 8.76
N ARG A 20 0.85 2.08 8.16
CA ARG A 20 1.13 1.94 6.72
C ARG A 20 1.28 0.48 6.27
N PRO A 21 1.98 -0.42 7.00
CA PRO A 21 2.04 -1.83 6.64
C PRO A 21 0.66 -2.50 6.60
N THR A 22 -0.23 -2.15 7.54
CA THR A 22 -1.60 -2.69 7.61
C THR A 22 -2.41 -2.26 6.39
N LEU A 23 -2.30 -0.99 5.98
CA LEU A 23 -2.95 -0.49 4.76
C LEU A 23 -2.43 -1.19 3.50
N VAL A 24 -1.12 -1.41 3.40
CA VAL A 24 -0.54 -2.15 2.26
C VAL A 24 -1.13 -3.55 2.18
N LEU A 25 -1.25 -4.27 3.30
CA LEU A 25 -1.88 -5.60 3.31
C LEU A 25 -3.35 -5.57 2.92
N GLN A 26 -4.09 -4.52 3.31
CA GLN A 26 -5.48 -4.33 2.90
C GLN A 26 -5.59 -4.08 1.38
N PHE A 27 -4.66 -3.32 0.79
CA PHE A 27 -4.63 -3.05 -0.64
C PHE A 27 -4.19 -4.28 -1.46
N LEU A 28 -3.34 -5.12 -0.88
CA LEU A 28 -2.82 -6.36 -1.46
C LEU A 28 -3.75 -7.57 -1.29
N ARG A 29 -5.05 -7.36 -1.01
CA ARG A 29 -6.09 -8.39 -1.22
C ARG A 29 -6.18 -8.85 -2.68
N ARG A 30 -5.61 -8.09 -3.61
CA ARG A 30 -5.35 -8.45 -5.00
C ARG A 30 -3.92 -8.01 -5.36
N PRO A 31 -3.26 -8.68 -6.33
CA PRO A 31 -1.97 -8.23 -6.83
C PRO A 31 -2.03 -6.77 -7.30
N ARG A 32 -1.04 -5.95 -6.91
CA ARG A 32 -0.99 -4.51 -7.26
C ARG A 32 0.40 -4.11 -7.68
N THR A 33 0.47 -3.15 -8.59
CA THR A 33 1.72 -2.50 -8.96
C THR A 33 2.22 -1.56 -7.86
N GLN A 34 3.54 -1.36 -7.79
CA GLN A 34 4.14 -0.34 -6.92
C GLN A 34 3.53 1.06 -7.12
N ARG A 35 3.15 1.40 -8.36
CA ARG A 35 2.57 2.70 -8.71
C ARG A 35 1.18 2.87 -8.11
N GLU A 36 0.35 1.83 -8.11
CA GLU A 36 -0.97 1.86 -7.47
C GLU A 36 -0.83 2.01 -5.95
N ILE A 37 0.02 1.20 -5.32
CA ILE A 37 0.28 1.27 -3.87
C ILE A 37 0.75 2.69 -3.49
N ARG A 38 1.65 3.28 -4.27
CA ARG A 38 2.10 4.67 -4.10
C ARG A 38 0.95 5.66 -4.10
N ARG A 39 0.06 5.58 -5.10
CA ARG A 39 -1.09 6.50 -5.23
C ARG A 39 -2.04 6.36 -4.04
N MET A 40 -2.27 5.14 -3.57
CA MET A 40 -3.15 4.87 -2.45
C MET A 40 -2.57 5.34 -1.11
N LEU A 41 -1.25 5.24 -0.93
CA LEU A 41 -0.57 5.69 0.28
C LEU A 41 -0.22 7.19 0.29
N GLY A 42 -0.28 7.87 -0.86
CA GLY A 42 0.17 9.26 -1.01
C GLY A 42 1.66 9.46 -0.72
N MET A 43 2.49 8.42 -0.88
CA MET A 43 3.91 8.43 -0.52
C MET A 43 4.83 8.73 -1.71
N SER A 44 6.07 9.13 -1.41
CA SER A 44 7.11 9.24 -2.43
C SER A 44 7.43 7.87 -3.05
N PRO A 45 7.92 7.81 -4.30
CA PRO A 45 8.28 6.55 -4.96
C PRO A 45 9.32 5.75 -4.15
N SER A 46 10.37 6.42 -3.66
CA SER A 46 11.44 5.79 -2.88
C SER A 46 10.97 5.33 -1.50
N GLY A 47 10.15 6.13 -0.82
CA GLY A 47 9.57 5.75 0.47
C GLY A 47 8.63 4.56 0.37
N THR A 48 7.82 4.50 -0.70
CA THR A 48 6.94 3.37 -1.00
C THR A 48 7.76 2.11 -1.26
N LEU A 49 8.81 2.18 -2.09
CA LEU A 49 9.68 1.04 -2.35
C LEU A 49 10.40 0.55 -1.10
N HIS A 50 10.89 1.47 -0.28
CA HIS A 50 11.55 1.13 0.98
C HIS A 50 10.59 0.40 1.94
N LEU A 51 9.35 0.88 2.06
CA LEU A 51 8.30 0.21 2.84
C LEU A 51 8.02 -1.20 2.33
N LEU A 52 7.83 -1.37 1.01
CA LEU A 52 7.55 -2.66 0.40
C LEU A 52 8.71 -3.65 0.61
N ARG A 53 9.96 -3.23 0.37
CA ARG A 53 11.16 -4.04 0.65
C ARG A 53 11.30 -4.41 2.12
N ARG A 54 10.89 -3.53 3.04
CA ARG A 54 10.90 -3.82 4.48
C ARG A 54 9.84 -4.87 4.84
N MET A 55 8.67 -4.81 4.23
CA MET A 55 7.59 -5.80 4.43
C MET A 55 7.93 -7.15 3.79
N GLU A 56 8.55 -7.15 2.61
CA GLU A 56 9.06 -8.34 1.92
C GLU A 56 10.09 -9.07 2.78
N ARG A 57 11.06 -8.35 3.35
CA ARG A 57 12.02 -8.91 4.31
C ARG A 57 11.40 -9.50 5.57
N ARG A 58 10.16 -9.09 5.91
CA ARG A 58 9.38 -9.65 7.03
C ARG A 58 8.49 -10.83 6.61
N GLY A 59 8.52 -11.24 5.34
CA GLY A 59 7.70 -12.33 4.81
C GLY A 59 6.21 -11.99 4.71
N LEU A 60 5.84 -10.69 4.73
CA LEU A 60 4.43 -10.28 4.69
C LEU A 60 3.88 -10.18 3.26
N ILE A 61 4.76 -9.84 2.30
CA ILE A 61 4.45 -9.62 0.89
C ILE A 61 5.59 -10.16 0.04
N ILE A 62 5.33 -10.43 -1.24
CA ILE A 62 6.35 -10.82 -2.23
C ILE A 62 6.27 -9.94 -3.47
N SER A 63 7.41 -9.72 -4.11
CA SER A 63 7.44 -9.22 -5.49
C SER A 63 7.21 -10.39 -6.45
N ALA A 64 5.95 -10.72 -6.72
CA ALA A 64 5.56 -11.88 -7.53
C ALA A 64 6.10 -11.81 -8.96
N GLU A 65 6.04 -10.62 -9.60
CA GLU A 65 6.48 -10.46 -10.98
C GLU A 65 7.11 -9.08 -11.22
N ARG A 66 8.03 -9.02 -12.19
CA ARG A 66 8.51 -7.77 -12.76
C ARG A 66 8.06 -7.66 -14.22
N VAL A 67 7.12 -6.74 -14.46
CA VAL A 67 6.67 -6.37 -15.80
C VAL A 67 7.40 -5.10 -16.21
N GLU A 68 8.32 -5.22 -17.18
CA GLU A 68 9.24 -4.16 -17.62
C GLU A 68 10.02 -3.50 -16.45
N HIS A 69 9.60 -2.29 -16.07
CA HIS A 69 10.18 -1.45 -15.03
C HIS A 69 9.35 -1.45 -13.73
N THR A 70 8.23 -2.18 -13.68
CA THR A 70 7.29 -2.19 -12.56
C THR A 70 7.24 -3.56 -11.91
N ARG A 71 7.26 -3.58 -10.57
CA ARG A 71 7.01 -4.80 -9.79
C ARG A 71 5.55 -4.91 -9.41
N ILE A 72 5.01 -6.10 -9.57
CA ILE A 72 3.73 -6.53 -9.02
C ILE A 72 4.02 -7.12 -7.64
N TRP A 73 3.28 -6.63 -6.65
CA TRP A 73 3.37 -7.03 -5.26
C TRP A 73 2.13 -7.81 -4.90
N GLU A 74 2.33 -8.86 -4.12
CA GLU A 74 1.28 -9.76 -3.65
C GLU A 74 1.45 -9.98 -2.14
N ARG A 75 0.34 -10.26 -1.47
CA ARG A 75 0.39 -10.67 -0.06
C ARG A 75 0.89 -12.11 0.00
N VAL A 76 1.72 -12.42 0.99
CA VAL A 76 2.00 -13.81 1.34
C VAL A 76 0.77 -14.34 2.05
N ASP A 77 0.01 -15.19 1.37
CA ASP A 77 -1.05 -15.96 2.00
C ASP A 77 -0.37 -17.10 2.76
N THR A 78 -0.11 -16.87 4.05
CA THR A 78 0.13 -17.96 4.98
C THR A 78 -1.18 -18.75 5.06
N ALA A 79 -1.26 -19.85 4.31
CA ALA A 79 -2.26 -20.89 4.49
C ALA A 79 -2.11 -21.56 5.87
#